data_AF-A0A531KUG1-F1
#
_entry.id   AF-A0A531KUG1-F1
#
_cell.length_a   1.000
_cell.length_b   1.000
_cell.length_c   1.000
_cell.angle_alpha   90.00
_cell.angle_beta   90.00
_cell.angle_gamma   90.00
#
_symmetry.space_group_name_H-M   'P 1'
#
loop_
_entity.id
_entity.type
_entity.pdbx_description
1 polymer ?
#
loop_
_entity_poly.entity_id
_entity_poly.type
_entity_poly.pdbx_seq_one_letter_code
_entity_poly.pdbx_strand_id
1 'polypeptide(L)' 'AKVRQANAATNSLLVLGHNPGLEEFARRLAGAGSDVAALKKLEEKFPTAALARFLFDGDWARLALGDARLTHCVWPKDLR' A
#
# COMPACT_ATOMS: atom_id res chain seq x y z
N ALA A 1 6.31 -7.22 -9.48
CA ALA A 1 6.82 -6.21 -8.51
C ALA A 1 7.78 -6.89 -7.54
N LYS A 2 8.87 -6.23 -7.11
CA LYS A 2 9.88 -6.79 -6.18
C LYS A 2 9.28 -7.29 -4.84
N VAL A 3 8.13 -6.76 -4.44
CA VAL A 3 7.38 -7.19 -3.24
C VAL A 3 7.13 -8.71 -3.20
N ARG A 4 6.85 -9.36 -4.35
CA ARG A 4 6.61 -10.81 -4.42
C ARG A 4 7.83 -11.67 -4.11
N GLN A 5 9.01 -11.07 -4.10
CA GLN A 5 10.27 -11.74 -3.80
C GLN A 5 10.64 -11.64 -2.31
N ALA A 6 9.79 -11.03 -1.48
CA ALA A 6 9.98 -11.02 -0.04
C ALA A 6 10.00 -12.45 0.51
N ASN A 7 10.80 -12.69 1.54
CA ASN A 7 10.86 -14.00 2.20
C ASN A 7 9.47 -14.36 2.74
N ALA A 8 9.02 -15.60 2.51
CA ALA A 8 7.72 -16.11 2.97
C ALA A 8 7.52 -15.96 4.49
N ALA A 9 8.59 -16.00 5.30
CA ALA A 9 8.54 -15.78 6.75
C ALA A 9 8.38 -14.30 7.17
N THR A 10 8.35 -13.36 6.22
CA THR A 10 8.22 -11.92 6.50
C THR A 10 6.78 -11.59 6.91
N ASN A 11 6.56 -11.23 8.18
CA ASN A 11 5.23 -10.80 8.63
C ASN A 11 4.84 -9.40 8.14
N SER A 12 5.80 -8.53 7.86
CA SER A 12 5.53 -7.15 7.43
C SER A 12 6.66 -6.62 6.55
N LEU A 13 6.30 -5.97 5.45
CA LEU A 13 7.23 -5.40 4.49
C LEU A 13 7.02 -3.89 4.38
N LEU A 14 8.09 -3.12 4.55
CA LEU A 14 8.10 -1.69 4.23
C LEU A 14 8.67 -1.48 2.83
N VAL A 15 7.92 -0.80 1.97
CA VAL A 15 8.35 -0.45 0.62
C VAL A 15 8.61 1.06 0.56
N LEU A 16 9.85 1.42 0.25
CA LEU A 16 10.26 2.80 0.01
C LEU A 16 10.51 3.00 -1.49
N GLY A 17 10.08 4.13 -2.03
CA GLY A 17 10.19 4.41 -3.46
C GLY A 17 9.85 5.86 -3.80
N HIS A 18 9.93 6.17 -5.08
CA HIS A 18 9.64 7.50 -5.62
C HIS A 18 8.34 7.51 -6.42
N ASN A 19 7.66 8.65 -6.41
CA ASN A 19 6.55 8.89 -7.32
C ASN A 19 7.05 9.15 -8.75
N PRO A 20 6.24 8.82 -9.78
CA PRO A 20 4.85 8.35 -9.69
C PRO A 20 4.70 6.86 -9.38
N GLY A 21 5.78 6.07 -9.49
CA GLY A 21 5.71 4.61 -9.42
C GLY A 21 5.21 4.06 -8.07
N LEU A 22 5.62 4.66 -6.95
CA LEU A 22 5.16 4.23 -5.63
C LEU A 22 3.66 4.52 -5.43
N GLU A 23 3.20 5.71 -5.81
CA GLU A 23 1.78 6.08 -5.78
C GLU A 23 0.93 5.15 -6.65
N GLU A 24 1.34 4.91 -7.91
CA GLU A 24 0.63 4.02 -8.81
C GLU A 24 0.58 2.60 -8.24
N PHE A 25 1.70 2.11 -7.69
CA PHE A 25 1.74 0.80 -7.05
C PHE A 25 0.76 0.71 -5.89
N ALA A 26 0.72 1.70 -5.00
CA ALA A 26 -0.22 1.74 -3.87
C ALA A 26 -1.69 1.73 -4.36
N ARG A 27 -2.03 2.55 -5.36
CA ARG A 27 -3.38 2.61 -5.94
C ARG A 27 -3.80 1.26 -6.54
N ARG A 28 -2.91 0.64 -7.32
CA ARG A 28 -3.18 -0.64 -7.98
C ARG A 28 -3.20 -1.82 -7.03
N LEU A 29 -2.55 -1.70 -5.86
CA LEU A 29 -2.53 -2.76 -4.86
C LEU A 29 -3.84 -2.81 -4.05
N ALA A 30 -4.49 -1.66 -3.88
CA ALA A 30 -5.73 -1.54 -3.13
C ALA A 30 -6.85 -2.39 -3.76
N GLY A 31 -7.40 -3.30 -2.97
CA GLY A 31 -8.39 -4.28 -3.36
C GLY A 31 -9.75 -4.11 -2.70
N ALA A 32 -10.60 -5.12 -2.87
CA ALA A 32 -11.91 -5.18 -2.24
C ALA A 32 -11.80 -5.10 -0.70
N GLY A 33 -12.79 -4.45 -0.08
CA GLY A 33 -12.84 -4.28 1.38
C GLY A 33 -11.87 -3.22 1.94
N SER A 34 -11.18 -2.46 1.08
CA SER A 34 -10.37 -1.32 1.47
C SER A 34 -11.19 -0.24 2.18
N ASP A 35 -10.56 0.44 3.14
CA ASP A 35 -11.17 1.55 3.87
C ASP A 35 -11.46 2.72 2.91
N VAL A 36 -12.70 3.20 2.93
CA VAL A 36 -13.20 4.21 1.98
C VAL A 36 -12.50 5.55 2.16
N ALA A 37 -12.21 5.96 3.40
CA ALA A 37 -11.54 7.22 3.67
C ALA A 37 -10.05 7.17 3.27
N ALA A 38 -9.39 6.04 3.53
CA ALA A 38 -8.03 5.79 3.10
C ALA A 38 -7.90 5.75 1.58
N LEU A 39 -8.84 5.09 0.89
CA LEU A 39 -8.92 5.08 -0.58
C LEU A 39 -9.06 6.49 -1.13
N LYS A 40 -10.02 7.26 -0.61
CA LYS A 40 -10.25 8.64 -1.05
C LYS A 40 -9.00 9.51 -0.88
N LYS A 41 -8.29 9.37 0.25
CA LYS A 41 -7.02 10.07 0.47
C LYS A 41 -5.95 9.67 -0.55
N LEU A 42 -5.74 8.36 -0.75
CA LEU A 42 -4.77 7.86 -1.73
C LEU A 42 -5.11 8.32 -3.15
N GLU A 43 -6.39 8.40 -3.48
CA GLU A 43 -6.89 8.86 -4.78
C GLU A 43 -6.68 10.35 -5.00
N GLU A 44 -6.84 11.14 -3.94
CA GLU A 44 -6.63 12.59 -3.96
C GLU A 44 -5.15 12.93 -4.15
N LYS A 45 -4.26 12.35 -3.33
CA LYS A 45 -2.82 12.60 -3.40
C LYS A 45 -1.98 11.58 -2.64
N PHE A 46 -0.74 11.38 -3.09
CA PHE A 46 0.29 10.67 -2.34
C PHE A 46 1.55 11.55 -2.16
N PRO A 47 1.53 12.53 -1.24
CA PRO A 47 2.66 13.46 -1.06
C PRO A 47 3.92 12.76 -0.56
N THR A 48 5.07 13.45 -0.61
CA THR A 48 6.33 12.97 -0.01
C THR A 48 6.09 12.52 1.42
N ALA A 49 6.63 11.36 1.78
CA ALA A 49 6.48 10.72 3.08
C ALA A 49 5.03 10.32 3.46
N ALA A 50 4.10 10.26 2.50
CA ALA A 50 2.83 9.57 2.71
C ALA A 50 3.06 8.07 2.93
N LEU A 51 2.22 7.47 3.77
CA LEU A 51 2.22 6.06 4.12
C LEU A 51 0.86 5.44 3.79
N ALA A 52 0.84 4.45 2.90
CA ALA A 52 -0.32 3.59 2.68
C ALA A 52 -0.07 2.23 3.35
N ARG A 53 -0.97 1.83 4.26
CA ARG A 53 -0.89 0.55 4.97
C ARG A 53 -1.88 -0.44 4.41
N PHE A 54 -1.36 -1.57 3.93
CA PHE A 54 -2.16 -2.66 3.39
C PHE A 54 -2.15 -3.88 4.31
N LEU A 55 -3.26 -4.62 4.30
CA LEU A 55 -3.33 -5.99 4.81
C LEU A 55 -3.53 -6.93 3.64
N PHE A 56 -2.81 -8.03 3.65
CA PHE A 56 -2.89 -9.07 2.64
C PHE A 56 -2.79 -10.41 3.35
N ASP A 57 -3.72 -11.31 3.01
CA ASP A 57 -3.74 -12.67 3.52
C ASP A 57 -3.13 -13.61 2.46
N GLY A 58 -2.02 -14.26 2.80
CA GLY A 58 -1.39 -15.26 1.94
C GLY A 58 0.12 -15.08 1.79
N ASP A 59 0.66 -15.80 0.81
CA ASP A 59 2.09 -15.78 0.49
C ASP A 59 2.44 -14.58 -0.40
N TRP A 60 3.52 -13.87 -0.06
CA TRP A 60 4.06 -12.75 -0.85
C TRP A 60 4.22 -13.10 -2.33
N ALA A 61 4.63 -14.33 -2.65
CA ALA A 61 4.79 -14.79 -4.02
C ALA A 61 3.49 -14.70 -4.85
N ARG A 62 2.34 -14.77 -4.19
CA ARG A 62 1.00 -14.76 -4.80
C ARG A 62 0.34 -13.39 -4.85
N LEU A 63 0.88 -12.39 -4.17
CA LEU A 63 0.29 -11.05 -4.10
C LEU A 63 0.01 -10.45 -5.48
N ALA A 64 -1.25 -10.37 -5.90
CA ALA A 64 -1.64 -9.66 -7.12
C ALA A 64 -2.02 -8.20 -6.83
N LEU A 65 -2.19 -7.45 -7.91
CA LEU A 65 -2.75 -6.10 -7.84
C LEU A 65 -4.24 -6.23 -7.56
N GLY A 66 -4.78 -5.41 -6.67
CA GLY A 66 -6.16 -5.51 -6.21
C GLY A 66 -6.40 -6.57 -5.14
N ASP A 67 -5.35 -7.23 -4.62
CA ASP A 67 -5.49 -8.30 -3.62
C ASP A 67 -5.34 -7.80 -2.17
N ALA A 68 -4.80 -6.59 -1.96
CA ALA A 68 -4.51 -6.12 -0.61
C ALA A 68 -5.52 -5.08 -0.17
N ARG A 69 -6.05 -5.25 1.04
CA ARG A 69 -6.95 -4.30 1.66
C ARG A 69 -6.16 -3.08 2.14
N LEU A 70 -6.40 -1.91 1.56
CA LEU A 70 -5.89 -0.65 2.09
C LEU A 70 -6.63 -0.33 3.39
N THR A 71 -5.91 -0.22 4.49
CA THR A 71 -6.50 0.09 5.80
C THR A 71 -6.30 1.52 6.23
N HIS A 72 -5.17 2.14 5.85
CA HIS A 72 -4.82 3.50 6.25
C HIS A 72 -4.08 4.19 5.11
N CYS A 73 -4.35 5.49 4.92
CA CYS A 73 -3.52 6.39 4.16
C CYS A 73 -3.21 7.60 5.06
N VAL A 74 -1.95 7.73 5.46
CA VAL A 74 -1.47 8.75 6.39
C VAL A 74 -0.57 9.69 5.61
N TRP A 75 -0.82 10.98 5.72
CA TRP A 75 0.07 12.02 5.22
C TRP A 75 0.88 12.59 6.38
N PRO A 76 2.09 13.13 6.13
CA PRO A 76 2.89 13.73 7.19
C PRO A 76 2.14 14.78 8.00
N LYS A 77 1.27 15.57 7.35
CA LYS A 77 0.45 16.60 8.01
C LYS A 77 -0.60 16.05 9.00
N ASP A 78 -0.91 14.75 8.94
CA ASP A 78 -1.83 14.10 9.87
C ASP A 78 -1.13 13.74 11.19
N LEU A 79 0.21 13.67 11.20
CA LEU A 79 1.03 13.36 12.36
C LEU A 79 1.34 14.68 13.10
N ARG A 80 1.02 14.72 14.40
CA ARG A 80 1.35 15.83 15.30
C ARG A 80 2.62 15.53 16.09
#